data_AF-A0A285QZF6-F1
#
_entry.id   AF-A0A285QZF6-F1
#
_cell.length_a   1.000
_cell.length_b   1.000
_cell.length_c   1.000
_cell.angle_alpha   90.00
_cell.angle_beta   90.00
_cell.angle_gamma   90.00
#
_symmetry.space_group_name_H-M   'P 1'
#
loop_
_entity.id
_entity.type
_entity.pdbx_description
1 polymer ?
#
loop_
_entity_poly.entity_id
_entity_poly.type
_entity_poly.pdbx_seq_one_letter_code
_entity_poly.pdbx_strand_id
1 'polypeptide(L)'
;MLFRLALAMGRTVAELDATLSPAEFEEWKVYFQVEPWGTAAADEHFRGLYQLFWCFHSKKTMPEFLDRFPEERARQRRREERKTAEEKIFDFFNGLG
;
A
#
# COMPACT_ATOMS: atom_id res chain seq x y z
N MET A 1 2.79 -10.71 15.56
CA MET A 1 4.16 -11.23 15.42
C MET A 1 4.21 -12.76 15.45
N LEU A 2 3.52 -13.43 16.38
CA LEU A 2 3.52 -14.90 16.54
C LEU A 2 3.32 -15.68 15.22
N PHE A 3 2.34 -15.33 14.40
CA PHE A 3 2.10 -15.98 13.09
C PHE A 3 3.28 -15.86 12.12
N ARG A 4 3.97 -14.71 12.09
CA ARG A 4 5.14 -14.50 11.22
C ARG A 4 6.34 -15.29 11.73
N LEU A 5 6.52 -15.36 13.04
CA LEU A 5 7.56 -16.16 13.67
C LEU A 5 7.33 -17.66 13.39
N ALA A 6 6.10 -18.14 13.56
CA ALA A 6 5.71 -19.51 13.22
C ALA A 6 5.98 -19.84 11.74
N LEU A 7 5.61 -18.95 10.83
CA LEU A 7 5.90 -19.07 9.39
C LEU A 7 7.40 -19.14 9.11
N ALA A 8 8.20 -18.27 9.73
CA ALA A 8 9.66 -18.21 9.53
C ALA A 8 10.38 -19.45 10.10
N MET A 9 9.87 -20.01 11.20
CA MET A 9 10.41 -21.23 11.81
C MET A 9 9.87 -22.52 11.17
N GLY A 10 8.91 -22.42 10.25
CA GLY A 10 8.27 -23.59 9.63
C GLY A 10 7.46 -24.44 10.61
N ARG A 11 6.91 -23.82 11.66
CA ARG A 11 6.14 -24.49 12.72
C ARG A 11 4.68 -24.02 12.71
N THR A 12 3.79 -24.83 13.25
CA THR A 12 2.42 -24.36 13.46
C THR A 12 2.37 -23.35 14.61
N VAL A 13 1.33 -22.52 14.63
CA VAL A 13 1.12 -21.55 15.71
C VAL A 13 0.94 -22.26 17.06
N ALA A 14 0.24 -23.40 17.07
CA ALA A 14 0.00 -24.18 18.27
C ALA A 14 1.30 -24.80 18.84
N GLU A 15 2.17 -25.34 17.97
CA GLU A 15 3.47 -25.86 18.38
C GLU A 15 4.38 -24.76 18.93
N LEU A 16 4.37 -23.60 18.29
CA LEU A 16 5.17 -22.47 18.73
C LEU A 16 4.67 -21.95 20.08
N ASP A 17 3.36 -21.78 20.26
CA ASP A 17 2.74 -21.32 21.51
C ASP A 17 3.01 -22.28 22.68
N ALA A 18 3.02 -23.60 22.41
CA ALA A 18 3.30 -24.60 23.42
C ALA A 18 4.78 -24.71 23.83
N THR A 19 5.72 -24.27 22.97
CA THR A 19 7.16 -24.49 23.18
C THR A 19 7.96 -23.23 23.41
N LEU A 20 7.47 -22.07 22.97
CA LEU A 20 8.15 -20.78 23.09
C LEU A 20 7.80 -20.14 24.44
N SER A 21 8.81 -19.83 25.24
CA SER A 21 8.56 -19.15 26.52
C SER A 21 8.08 -17.70 26.29
N PRO A 22 7.26 -17.14 27.19
CA PRO A 22 6.86 -15.73 27.09
C PRO A 22 8.05 -14.75 27.07
N ALA A 23 9.13 -15.07 27.78
CA ALA A 23 10.34 -14.25 27.83
C ALA A 23 11.04 -14.22 26.47
N GLU A 24 11.26 -15.40 25.87
CA GLU A 24 11.86 -15.52 24.54
C GLU A 24 10.98 -14.88 23.46
N PHE A 25 9.65 -15.02 23.57
CA PHE A 25 8.74 -14.33 22.66
C PHE A 25 8.85 -12.80 22.76
N GLU A 26 9.10 -12.25 23.95
CA GLU A 26 9.35 -10.82 24.13
C GLU A 26 10.67 -10.38 23.51
N GLU A 27 11.73 -11.18 23.64
CA GLU A 27 13.01 -10.93 22.96
C GLU A 27 12.84 -10.87 21.44
N TRP A 28 12.05 -11.77 20.85
CA TRP A 28 11.71 -11.72 19.43
C TRP A 28 10.98 -10.43 19.04
N LYS A 29 10.17 -9.84 19.93
CA LYS A 29 9.47 -8.56 19.66
C LYS A 29 10.45 -7.41 19.68
N VAL A 30 11.35 -7.39 20.67
CA VAL A 30 12.39 -6.38 20.77
C VAL A 30 13.30 -6.46 19.54
N TYR A 31 13.76 -7.66 19.16
CA TYR A 31 14.55 -7.86 17.95
C TYR A 31 13.83 -7.31 16.71
N PHE A 32 12.55 -7.65 16.52
CA PHE A 32 11.77 -7.18 15.37
C PHE A 32 11.57 -5.65 15.35
N GLN A 33 11.58 -4.98 16.52
CA GLN A 33 11.50 -3.52 16.61
C GLN A 33 12.84 -2.82 16.35
N VAL A 34 13.95 -3.47 16.73
CA VAL A 34 15.31 -2.92 16.58
C VAL A 34 15.87 -3.18 15.18
N GLU A 35 15.36 -4.19 14.46
CA GLU A 35 15.82 -4.53 13.11
C GLU A 35 15.75 -3.31 12.16
N PRO A 36 16.90 -2.77 11.70
CA PRO A 36 16.94 -1.47 11.05
C PRO A 36 16.33 -1.43 9.64
N TRP A 37 16.25 -2.59 8.98
CA TRP A 37 15.93 -2.71 7.56
C TRP A 37 14.50 -3.21 7.32
N GLY A 38 13.81 -3.67 8.37
CA GLY A 38 12.49 -4.27 8.24
C GLY A 38 12.45 -5.45 7.26
N THR A 39 11.30 -5.66 6.62
CA THR A 39 11.13 -6.72 5.61
C THR A 39 11.14 -6.13 4.21
N ALA A 40 11.50 -6.94 3.20
CA ALA A 40 11.41 -6.50 1.79
C ALA A 40 10.00 -6.00 1.39
N ALA A 41 8.94 -6.50 2.04
CA ALA A 41 7.59 -5.99 1.86
C ALA A 41 7.41 -4.58 2.46
N ALA A 42 8.05 -4.30 3.60
CA ALA A 42 8.09 -2.95 4.17
C ALA A 42 8.86 -1.99 3.24
N ASP A 43 10.00 -2.41 2.69
CA ASP A 43 10.75 -1.61 1.71
C ASP A 43 9.90 -1.24 0.50
N GLU A 44 9.14 -2.20 -0.04
CA GLU A 44 8.23 -1.97 -1.17
C GLU A 44 7.09 -1.00 -0.82
N HIS A 45 6.51 -1.12 0.38
CA HIS A 45 5.52 -0.16 0.86
C HIS A 45 6.11 1.25 1.01
N PHE A 46 7.29 1.38 1.62
CA PHE A 46 7.97 2.67 1.76
C PHE A 46 8.36 3.26 0.41
N ARG A 47 8.82 2.43 -0.54
CA ARG A 47 9.08 2.84 -1.92
C ARG A 47 7.83 3.46 -2.55
N GLY A 48 6.68 2.79 -2.44
CA GLY A 48 5.39 3.31 -2.91
C GLY A 48 5.03 4.64 -2.25
N LEU A 49 5.15 4.74 -0.93
CA LEU A 49 4.86 5.95 -0.17
C LEU A 49 5.74 7.14 -0.59
N TYR A 50 7.06 6.95 -0.65
CA TYR A 50 7.98 8.00 -1.08
C TYR A 50 7.76 8.41 -2.54
N GLN A 51 7.40 7.46 -3.39
CA GLN A 51 7.06 7.77 -4.77
C GLN A 51 5.79 8.63 -4.88
N LEU A 52 4.78 8.39 -4.04
CA LEU A 52 3.59 9.24 -3.96
C LEU A 52 3.94 10.66 -3.48
N PHE A 53 4.75 10.79 -2.42
CA PHE A 53 5.25 12.08 -1.96
C PHE A 53 5.99 12.82 -3.07
N TRP A 54 6.88 12.13 -3.78
CA TRP A 54 7.60 12.70 -4.91
C TRP A 54 6.64 13.17 -6.01
N CYS A 55 5.67 12.34 -6.43
CA CYS A 55 4.68 12.72 -7.45
C CYS A 55 3.85 13.93 -7.01
N PHE A 56 3.44 13.98 -5.75
CA PHE A 56 2.71 15.11 -5.17
C PHE A 56 3.51 16.42 -5.26
N HIS A 57 4.77 16.41 -4.83
CA HIS A 57 5.61 17.61 -4.85
C HIS A 57 6.09 18.00 -6.26
N SER A 58 6.36 17.03 -7.13
CA SER A 58 6.83 17.26 -8.50
C SER A 58 5.70 17.49 -9.52
N LYS A 59 4.43 17.44 -9.07
CA LYS A 59 3.23 17.45 -9.93
C LYS A 59 3.29 16.42 -11.06
N LYS A 60 4.02 15.32 -10.86
CA LYS A 60 4.12 14.21 -11.80
C LYS A 60 2.92 13.29 -11.64
N THR A 61 2.58 12.59 -12.71
CA THR A 61 1.50 11.60 -12.70
C THR A 61 1.82 10.45 -11.74
N MET A 62 0.77 9.92 -11.10
CA MET A 62 0.88 8.80 -10.19
C MET A 62 1.38 7.54 -10.93
N PRO A 63 2.29 6.75 -10.34
CA PRO A 63 2.78 5.53 -10.96
C PRO A 63 1.67 4.52 -11.20
N GLU A 64 1.76 3.78 -12.31
CA GLU A 64 0.74 2.82 -12.73
C GLU A 64 0.61 1.62 -11.78
N PHE A 65 1.72 1.14 -11.20
CA PHE A 65 1.68 0.01 -10.27
C PHE A 65 0.94 0.30 -8.95
N LEU A 66 0.73 1.58 -8.62
CA LEU A 66 -0.10 2.00 -7.48
C LEU A 66 -1.58 2.17 -7.86
N ASP A 67 -1.92 2.00 -9.14
CA ASP A 67 -3.29 1.99 -9.58
C ASP A 67 -3.96 0.67 -9.20
N ARG A 68 -4.78 0.71 -8.17
CA ARG A 68 -5.56 -0.45 -7.73
C ARG A 68 -6.65 -0.84 -8.74
N PHE A 69 -7.09 0.09 -9.59
CA PHE A 69 -8.21 -0.10 -10.52
C PHE A 69 -7.93 0.51 -11.90
N PRO A 70 -6.94 -0.03 -12.65
CA PRO A 70 -6.54 0.52 -13.94
C PRO A 70 -7.68 0.51 -14.97
N GLU A 71 -8.53 -0.51 -14.92
CA GLU A 71 -9.67 -0.62 -15.83
C GLU A 71 -10.73 0.47 -15.60
N GLU A 72 -11.03 0.78 -14.33
CA GLU A 72 -12.02 1.80 -13.98
C GLU A 72 -11.53 3.18 -14.42
N ARG A 73 -10.25 3.47 -14.19
CA ARG A 73 -9.63 4.72 -14.64
C ARG A 73 -9.66 4.84 -16.16
N ALA A 74 -9.39 3.75 -16.88
CA ALA A 74 -9.51 3.71 -18.34
C ALA A 74 -10.96 3.87 -18.82
N ARG A 75 -11.95 3.29 -18.11
CA ARG A 75 -13.38 3.50 -18.39
C ARG A 75 -13.79 4.95 -18.18
N GLN A 76 -13.32 5.61 -17.11
CA GLN A 76 -13.58 7.02 -16.84
C GLN A 76 -13.03 7.92 -17.95
N ARG A 77 -11.75 7.75 -18.35
CA ARG A 77 -11.16 8.51 -19.47
C ARG A 77 -11.95 8.34 -20.75
N ARG A 78 -12.32 7.11 -21.11
CA ARG A 78 -13.16 6.83 -22.29
C ARG A 78 -14.53 7.52 -22.21
N ARG A 79 -15.10 7.65 -21.02
CA ARG A 79 -16.37 8.37 -20.81
C ARG A 79 -16.19 9.88 -20.94
N GLU A 80 -15.12 10.44 -20.39
CA GLU A 80 -14.76 11.86 -20.51
C GLU A 80 -14.43 12.27 -21.95
N GLU A 81 -13.76 11.40 -22.70
CA GLU A 81 -13.47 11.59 -24.13
C GLU A 81 -14.75 11.59 -24.98
N ARG A 82 -15.77 10.82 -24.58
CA ARG A 82 -17.08 10.77 -25.24
C ARG A 82 -17.99 11.96 -24.92
N LYS A 83 -17.70 12.74 -23.88
CA LYS A 83 -18.49 13.93 -23.54
C LYS A 83 -18.33 15.00 -24.62
N THR A 84 -19.44 15.60 -25.05
CA THR A 84 -19.41 16.73 -26.00
C THR A 84 -18.90 18.00 -25.32
N ALA A 85 -18.50 19.00 -26.13
CA ALA A 85 -17.98 20.27 -25.61
C ALA A 85 -19.01 21.01 -24.73
N GLU A 86 -20.29 20.94 -25.10
CA GLU A 86 -21.40 21.54 -24.36
C GLU A 86 -21.58 20.92 -22.97
N GLU A 87 -21.49 19.59 -22.86
CA GLU A 87 -21.55 18.88 -21.58
C GLU A 87 -20.38 19.23 -20.65
N LYS A 88 -19.17 19.38 -21.21
CA LYS A 88 -17.98 19.79 -20.44
C LYS A 88 -18.11 21.21 -19.91
N ILE A 89 -18.65 22.12 -20.72
CA ILE A 89 -18.91 23.51 -20.33
C ILE A 89 -19.98 23.55 -19.22
N PHE A 90 -21.07 22.79 -19.39
CA PHE A 90 -22.15 22.70 -18.40
C PHE A 90 -21.67 22.14 -17.04
N ASP A 91 -20.90 21.05 -17.04
CA ASP A 91 -20.31 20.48 -15.82
C ASP A 91 -19.35 21.46 -15.12
N PHE A 92 -18.54 22.20 -15.88
CA PHE A 92 -17.61 23.18 -15.32
C PHE A 92 -18.33 24.31 -14.58
N PHE A 93 -19.39 24.88 -15.17
CA PHE A 93 -20.12 25.99 -14.56
C PHE A 93 -21.05 25.55 -13.42
N ASN A 94 -21.56 24.32 -13.44
CA ASN A 94 -22.35 23.78 -12.32
C ASN A 94 -21.50 23.32 -11.13
N GLY A 95 -20.21 23.01 -11.32
CA GLY A 95 -19.29 22.63 -10.24
C GLY A 95 -18.66 23.81 -9.46
N LEU A 96 -18.98 25.06 -9.83
CA LEU A 96 -18.43 26.29 -9.26
C LEU A 96 -19.36 26.98 -8.23
N GLY A 97 -20.54 26.41 -7.98
CA GLY A 97 -21.47 26.84 -6.91
C GLY A 97 -21.36 25.95 -5.68
#